data_AF-A0A259DK92-F1
#
_entry.id   AF-A0A259DK92-F1
#
_cell.length_a   1.000
_cell.length_b   1.000
_cell.length_c   1.000
_cell.angle_alpha   90.00
_cell.angle_beta   90.00
_cell.angle_gamma   90.00
#
_symmetry.space_group_name_H-M   'P 1'
#
loop_
_entity.id
_entity.type
_entity.pdbx_description
1 polymer ?
#
loop_
_entity_poly.entity_id
_entity_poly.type
_entity_poly.pdbx_seq_one_letter_code
_entity_poly.pdbx_strand_id
1 'polypeptide(L)'
;MLAAFFYKVCMKFTRTKVDINHAIITHADLLAQRHEDYVSEFITRANNELYCILAELLELHEKLIASPNKDKLIKQMRQLLKEKYGLKTQANTKTTALVVKYVTRASRKTAHVYGRVLDVAITNGISSAGLIDYIKVNGGVDKIRAAEVSNEAQQQKKCVESNLQKALRSTLTSKQGIGNALFARSKTLPHAKDVSFTHMLCVYNHQTQKQEIIGIMYPSSSLESLAMAEYLTMLDVAAISDDNTLFYQRCKERGLNMDLIYRWMAVNNIANAAAAQQLITSLSTSTKLAMTASNEATLKRAA
;
A
#
# COMPACT_ATOMS: atom_id res chain seq x y z
N MET A 1 76.43 40.55 57.44
CA MET A 1 76.59 39.97 56.09
C MET A 1 76.14 38.51 56.19
N LEU A 2 74.99 38.16 55.56
CA LEU A 2 74.39 36.81 55.41
C LEU A 2 74.04 36.08 56.74
N ALA A 3 72.93 35.37 56.95
CA ALA A 3 71.84 34.90 56.10
C ALA A 3 70.57 34.59 56.93
N ALA A 4 69.42 34.71 56.26
CA ALA A 4 68.18 33.94 56.35
C ALA A 4 67.47 33.70 57.72
N PHE A 5 66.20 34.11 57.80
CA PHE A 5 65.14 33.17 58.18
C PHE A 5 63.85 33.46 57.38
N PHE A 6 63.53 32.52 56.49
CA PHE A 6 62.25 32.38 55.82
C PHE A 6 61.20 31.91 56.84
N TYR A 7 60.03 32.55 56.89
CA TYR A 7 58.81 31.87 57.33
C TYR A 7 57.74 31.99 56.25
N LYS A 8 57.46 30.82 55.66
CA LYS A 8 56.53 30.59 54.56
C LYS A 8 55.17 30.25 55.18
N VAL A 9 54.25 31.20 55.21
CA VAL A 9 52.83 30.91 55.43
C VAL A 9 52.18 30.77 54.05
N CYS A 10 51.93 29.54 53.66
CA CYS A 10 51.25 29.17 52.42
C CYS A 10 49.73 29.26 52.64
N MET A 11 49.12 30.38 52.28
CA MET A 11 47.66 30.43 52.07
C MET A 11 47.36 29.79 50.70
N LYS A 12 46.93 28.52 50.72
CA LYS A 12 46.35 27.87 49.54
C LYS A 12 44.97 28.46 49.29
N PHE A 13 44.89 29.46 48.41
CA PHE A 13 43.62 29.88 47.83
C PHE A 13 43.33 28.97 46.63
N THR A 14 42.58 27.89 46.86
CA THR A 14 42.06 27.03 45.79
C THR A 14 41.01 27.81 45.01
N ARG A 15 41.38 28.23 43.79
CA ARG A 15 40.46 28.89 42.87
C ARG A 15 39.59 27.82 42.21
N THR A 16 38.39 27.64 42.74
CA THR A 16 37.33 26.77 42.25
C THR A 16 36.88 27.22 40.86
N LYS A 17 37.49 26.65 39.81
CA LYS A 17 36.78 26.40 38.55
C LYS A 17 36.21 24.99 38.65
N VAL A 18 35.12 24.82 39.41
CA VAL A 18 34.25 23.66 39.12
C VAL A 18 33.71 23.94 37.72
N ASP A 19 34.14 23.11 36.79
CA ASP A 19 33.95 23.23 35.36
C ASP A 19 32.44 23.30 35.07
N ILE A 20 31.96 24.48 34.63
CA ILE A 20 30.54 24.71 34.31
C ILE A 20 30.06 23.66 33.28
N ASN A 21 30.95 23.20 32.40
CA ASN A 21 30.65 22.14 31.44
C ASN A 21 30.37 20.79 32.13
N HIS A 22 31.12 20.45 33.19
CA HIS A 22 30.89 19.23 33.96
C HIS A 22 29.54 19.27 34.66
N ALA A 23 29.12 20.40 35.22
CA ALA A 23 27.81 20.52 35.86
C ALA A 23 26.65 20.36 34.85
N ILE A 24 26.79 20.91 33.65
CA ILE A 24 25.80 20.78 32.56
C ILE A 24 25.73 19.32 32.07
N ILE A 25 26.87 18.66 31.87
CA ILE A 25 26.93 17.26 31.44
C ILE A 25 26.30 16.35 32.51
N THR A 26 26.66 16.52 33.79
CA THR A 26 26.05 15.74 34.87
C THR A 26 24.52 15.92 34.94
N HIS A 27 24.02 17.15 34.72
CA HIS A 27 22.59 17.37 34.65
C HIS A 27 21.93 16.72 33.40
N ALA A 28 22.62 16.73 32.26
CA ALA A 28 22.16 16.05 31.06
C ALA A 28 22.10 14.53 31.26
N ASP A 29 23.09 13.94 31.94
CA ASP A 29 23.12 12.51 32.25
C ASP A 29 21.98 12.12 33.21
N LEU A 30 21.71 12.95 34.24
CA LEU A 30 20.57 12.75 35.14
C LEU A 30 19.23 12.83 34.38
N LEU A 31 19.12 13.73 33.40
CA LEU A 31 17.92 13.83 32.56
C LEU A 31 17.78 12.63 31.62
N ALA A 32 18.88 12.14 31.05
CA ALA A 32 18.90 10.94 30.23
C ALA A 32 18.48 9.71 31.03
N GLN A 33 19.01 9.53 32.23
CA GLN A 33 18.62 8.45 33.14
C GLN A 33 17.13 8.53 33.49
N ARG A 34 16.62 9.71 33.84
CA ARG A 34 15.19 9.90 34.12
C ARG A 34 14.32 9.56 32.89
N HIS A 35 14.80 9.83 31.69
CA HIS A 35 14.10 9.45 30.47
C HIS A 35 14.12 7.94 30.25
N GLU A 36 15.24 7.26 30.50
CA GLU A 36 15.33 5.78 30.45
C GLU A 36 14.36 5.13 31.44
N ASP A 37 14.31 5.64 32.68
CA ASP A 37 13.36 5.19 33.70
C ASP A 37 11.91 5.40 33.23
N TYR A 38 11.61 6.56 32.66
CA TYR A 38 10.27 6.84 32.09
C TYR A 38 9.90 5.84 30.97
N VAL A 39 10.81 5.56 30.06
CA VAL A 39 10.60 4.61 28.95
C VAL A 39 10.40 3.18 29.49
N SER A 40 11.17 2.77 30.49
CA SER A 40 11.06 1.45 31.09
C SER A 40 9.75 1.29 31.87
N GLU A 41 9.49 2.20 32.82
CA GLU A 41 8.39 2.08 33.78
C GLU A 41 7.03 2.35 33.18
N PHE A 42 6.92 3.34 32.28
CA PHE A 42 5.62 3.77 31.77
C PHE A 42 5.37 3.28 30.35
N ILE A 43 6.35 3.36 29.44
CA ILE A 43 6.11 2.99 28.03
C ILE A 43 6.17 1.47 27.86
N THR A 44 7.29 0.85 28.24
CA THR A 44 7.52 -0.58 28.01
C THR A 44 6.52 -1.43 28.80
N ARG A 45 6.31 -1.08 30.08
CA ARG A 45 5.31 -1.73 30.91
C ARG A 45 3.89 -1.60 30.34
N ALA A 46 3.45 -0.39 29.99
CA ALA A 46 2.10 -0.20 29.43
C ALA A 46 1.93 -0.92 28.10
N ASN A 47 2.96 -0.97 27.26
CA ASN A 47 2.92 -1.73 26.01
C ASN A 47 2.81 -3.24 26.26
N ASN A 48 3.55 -3.78 27.23
CA ASN A 48 3.45 -5.19 27.59
C ASN A 48 2.03 -5.54 28.10
N GLU A 49 1.46 -4.71 28.98
CA GLU A 49 0.09 -4.88 29.45
C GLU A 49 -0.93 -4.80 28.30
N LEU A 50 -0.74 -3.85 27.37
CA LEU A 50 -1.57 -3.76 26.18
C LEU A 50 -1.48 -5.04 25.33
N TYR A 51 -0.31 -5.65 25.19
CA TYR A 51 -0.14 -6.87 24.40
C TYR A 51 -0.82 -8.07 25.06
N CYS A 52 -0.80 -8.16 26.39
CA CYS A 52 -1.57 -9.15 27.14
C CYS A 52 -3.07 -8.99 26.87
N ILE A 53 -3.59 -7.76 26.97
CA ILE A 53 -5.01 -7.47 26.66
C ILE A 53 -5.33 -7.88 25.22
N LEU A 54 -4.47 -7.57 24.24
CA LEU A 54 -4.69 -7.97 22.85
C LEU A 54 -4.72 -9.49 22.68
N ALA A 55 -3.90 -10.24 23.42
CA ALA A 55 -3.90 -11.70 23.40
C ALA A 55 -5.21 -12.28 23.96
N GLU A 56 -5.71 -11.73 25.07
CA GLU A 56 -7.01 -12.10 25.63
C GLU A 56 -8.18 -11.77 24.69
N LEU A 57 -8.09 -10.65 23.95
CA LEU A 57 -9.08 -10.31 22.91
C LEU A 57 -9.08 -11.34 21.77
N LEU A 58 -7.90 -11.82 21.38
CA LEU A 58 -7.80 -12.86 20.37
C LEU A 58 -8.34 -14.20 20.88
N GLU A 59 -8.07 -14.55 22.14
CA GLU A 59 -8.61 -15.75 22.76
C GLU A 59 -10.15 -15.70 22.84
N LEU A 60 -10.71 -14.54 23.20
CA LEU A 60 -12.16 -14.32 23.19
C LEU A 60 -12.74 -14.47 21.77
N HIS A 61 -12.02 -13.98 20.76
CA HIS A 61 -12.40 -14.14 19.36
C HIS A 61 -12.37 -15.60 18.91
N GLU A 62 -11.33 -16.37 19.28
CA GLU A 62 -11.21 -17.80 19.01
C GLU A 62 -12.38 -18.58 19.64
N LYS A 63 -12.68 -18.33 20.93
CA LYS A 63 -13.83 -18.93 21.64
C LYS A 63 -15.16 -18.59 20.98
N LEU A 64 -15.32 -17.35 20.50
CA LEU A 64 -16.54 -16.89 19.83
C LEU A 64 -16.75 -17.62 18.50
N ILE A 65 -15.69 -17.80 17.70
CA ILE A 65 -15.77 -18.52 16.42
C ILE A 65 -16.00 -20.01 16.62
N ALA A 66 -15.37 -20.61 17.63
CA ALA A 66 -15.53 -22.03 17.96
C ALA A 66 -16.93 -22.38 18.49
N SER A 67 -17.70 -21.38 18.94
CA SER A 67 -19.04 -21.60 19.49
C SER A 67 -20.06 -22.00 18.41
N PRO A 68 -20.88 -23.04 18.64
CA PRO A 68 -21.95 -23.43 17.71
C PRO A 68 -23.03 -22.33 17.58
N ASN A 69 -23.12 -21.42 18.56
CA ASN A 69 -24.09 -20.33 18.60
C ASN A 69 -23.50 -18.96 18.22
N LYS A 70 -22.38 -18.92 17.48
CA LYS A 70 -21.64 -17.69 17.15
C LYS A 70 -22.52 -16.55 16.64
N ASP A 71 -23.48 -16.80 15.76
CA ASP A 71 -24.30 -15.75 15.15
C ASP A 71 -25.27 -15.12 16.16
N LYS A 72 -25.79 -15.93 17.09
CA LYS A 72 -26.62 -15.43 18.20
C LYS A 72 -25.79 -14.59 19.16
N LEU A 73 -24.59 -15.05 19.51
CA LEU A 73 -23.66 -14.31 20.37
C LEU A 73 -23.25 -12.97 19.75
N ILE A 74 -22.89 -12.96 18.46
CA ILE A 74 -22.55 -11.72 17.74
C ILE A 74 -23.73 -10.74 17.75
N LYS A 75 -24.96 -11.21 17.51
CA LYS A 75 -26.17 -10.37 17.58
C LYS A 75 -26.37 -9.80 18.99
N GLN A 76 -26.23 -10.62 20.03
CA GLN A 76 -26.34 -10.17 21.42
C GLN A 76 -25.26 -9.15 21.79
N MET A 77 -24.01 -9.36 21.38
CA MET A 77 -22.92 -8.39 21.62
C MET A 77 -23.22 -7.04 20.97
N ARG A 78 -23.74 -7.04 19.73
CA ARG A 78 -24.14 -5.81 19.01
C ARG A 78 -25.31 -5.11 19.72
N GLN A 79 -26.30 -5.87 20.20
CA GLN A 79 -27.43 -5.34 20.93
C GLN A 79 -27.00 -4.69 22.26
N LEU A 80 -26.20 -5.39 23.06
CA LEU A 80 -25.68 -4.87 24.33
C LEU A 80 -24.79 -3.63 24.13
N LEU A 81 -23.98 -3.60 23.07
CA LEU A 81 -23.19 -2.41 22.71
C LEU A 81 -24.08 -1.20 22.45
N LYS A 82 -25.19 -1.39 21.74
CA LYS A 82 -26.13 -0.33 21.42
C LYS A 82 -26.93 0.11 22.64
N GLU A 83 -27.52 -0.82 23.37
CA GLU A 83 -28.46 -0.54 24.46
C GLU A 83 -27.75 0.01 25.71
N LYS A 84 -26.64 -0.62 26.11
CA LYS A 84 -25.97 -0.31 27.38
C LYS A 84 -24.92 0.79 27.25
N TYR A 85 -24.32 0.94 26.07
CA TYR A 85 -23.20 1.87 25.85
C TYR A 85 -23.45 2.88 24.72
N GLY A 86 -24.60 2.84 24.05
CA GLY A 86 -24.91 3.76 22.93
C GLY A 86 -24.03 3.57 21.69
N LEU A 87 -23.25 2.49 21.61
CA LEU A 87 -22.28 2.26 20.53
C LEU A 87 -22.92 1.49 19.37
N LYS A 88 -23.15 2.18 18.26
CA LYS A 88 -23.66 1.56 17.03
C LYS A 88 -22.55 0.80 16.29
N THR A 89 -22.90 -0.38 15.76
CA THR A 89 -22.05 -1.19 14.87
C THR A 89 -22.70 -1.31 13.51
N GLN A 90 -21.92 -1.26 12.43
CA GLN A 90 -22.41 -1.48 11.07
C GLN A 90 -22.51 -2.98 10.77
N ALA A 91 -23.39 -3.38 9.84
CA ALA A 91 -23.59 -4.78 9.48
C ALA A 91 -22.29 -5.48 9.02
N ASN A 92 -21.47 -4.76 8.26
CA ASN A 92 -20.16 -5.17 7.73
C ASN A 92 -18.99 -5.09 8.72
N THR A 93 -19.25 -4.80 10.01
CA THR A 93 -18.18 -4.76 11.01
C THR A 93 -17.62 -6.16 11.22
N LYS A 94 -16.31 -6.33 10.97
CA LYS A 94 -15.57 -7.58 11.21
C LYS A 94 -15.71 -8.05 12.66
N THR A 95 -15.70 -9.37 12.87
CA THR A 95 -15.85 -10.00 14.19
C THR A 95 -14.72 -9.60 15.14
N THR A 96 -13.47 -9.53 14.67
CA THR A 96 -12.31 -9.03 15.43
C THR A 96 -12.54 -7.61 15.95
N ALA A 97 -12.93 -6.69 15.07
CA ALA A 97 -13.23 -5.30 15.43
C ALA A 97 -14.44 -5.18 16.39
N LEU A 98 -15.43 -6.08 16.27
CA LEU A 98 -16.56 -6.16 17.19
C LEU A 98 -16.12 -6.59 18.59
N VAL A 99 -15.31 -7.65 18.70
CA VAL A 99 -14.77 -8.15 19.98
C VAL A 99 -13.94 -7.06 20.67
N VAL A 100 -13.03 -6.43 19.92
CA VAL A 100 -12.22 -5.31 20.44
C VAL A 100 -13.09 -4.16 20.95
N LYS A 101 -14.09 -3.74 20.16
CA LYS A 101 -15.00 -2.65 20.58
C LYS A 101 -15.85 -3.07 21.79
N TYR A 102 -16.22 -4.34 21.87
CA TYR A 102 -16.97 -4.87 23.00
C TYR A 102 -16.15 -4.85 24.29
N VAL A 103 -14.86 -5.13 24.27
CA VAL A 103 -14.08 -5.13 25.51
C VAL A 103 -13.57 -3.73 25.85
N THR A 104 -12.94 -3.06 24.90
CA THR A 104 -12.23 -1.79 25.16
C THR A 104 -13.17 -0.60 25.32
N ARG A 105 -14.40 -0.67 24.80
CA ARG A 105 -15.36 0.46 24.66
C ARG A 105 -14.73 1.70 24.02
N ALA A 106 -13.61 1.51 23.33
CA ALA A 106 -12.77 2.60 22.88
C ALA A 106 -13.34 3.26 21.62
N SER A 107 -12.69 4.36 21.24
CA SER A 107 -13.02 5.08 20.00
C SER A 107 -13.00 4.17 18.78
N ARG A 108 -13.71 4.56 17.72
CA ARG A 108 -13.69 3.86 16.42
C ARG A 108 -12.27 3.65 15.91
N LYS A 109 -11.37 4.62 16.12
CA LYS A 109 -9.98 4.56 15.68
C LYS A 109 -9.21 3.46 16.42
N THR A 110 -9.29 3.45 17.75
CA THR A 110 -8.63 2.45 18.59
C THR A 110 -9.11 1.03 18.29
N ALA A 111 -10.43 0.84 18.16
CA ALA A 111 -11.00 -0.46 17.83
C ALA A 111 -10.55 -0.97 16.46
N HIS A 112 -10.40 -0.06 15.49
CA HIS A 112 -9.88 -0.40 14.17
C HIS A 112 -8.41 -0.80 14.22
N VAL A 113 -7.55 -0.05 14.93
CA VAL A 113 -6.12 -0.35 15.04
C VAL A 113 -5.90 -1.73 15.65
N TYR A 114 -6.52 -2.02 16.79
CA TYR A 114 -6.35 -3.31 17.45
C TYR A 114 -7.02 -4.44 16.67
N GLY A 115 -8.23 -4.24 16.14
CA GLY A 115 -8.90 -5.23 15.30
C GLY A 115 -8.06 -5.61 14.08
N ARG A 116 -7.34 -4.64 13.49
CA ARG A 116 -6.45 -4.91 12.35
C ARG A 116 -5.24 -5.75 12.76
N VAL A 117 -4.62 -5.48 13.92
CA VAL A 117 -3.52 -6.33 14.43
C VAL A 117 -3.98 -7.78 14.58
N LEU A 118 -5.17 -7.99 15.14
CA LEU A 118 -5.74 -9.33 15.29
C LEU A 118 -6.00 -10.00 13.93
N ASP A 119 -6.58 -9.28 12.97
CA ASP A 119 -6.81 -9.79 11.61
C ASP A 119 -5.51 -10.29 10.94
N VAL A 120 -4.43 -9.52 11.09
CA VAL A 120 -3.12 -9.85 10.50
C VAL A 120 -2.51 -11.07 11.17
N ALA A 121 -2.57 -11.13 12.50
CA ALA A 121 -2.11 -12.27 13.27
C ALA A 121 -2.85 -13.56 12.86
N ILE A 122 -4.19 -13.50 12.74
CA ILE A 122 -5.01 -14.62 12.28
C ILE A 122 -4.63 -15.03 10.84
N THR A 123 -4.42 -14.06 9.95
CA THR A 123 -4.01 -14.33 8.56
C THR A 123 -2.65 -15.03 8.48
N ASN A 124 -1.74 -14.70 9.42
CA ASN A 124 -0.44 -15.32 9.56
C ASN A 124 -0.45 -16.62 10.40
N GLY A 125 -1.63 -17.12 10.78
CA GLY A 125 -1.77 -18.36 11.56
C GLY A 125 -1.32 -18.27 13.01
N ILE A 126 -1.22 -17.06 13.56
CA ILE A 126 -0.83 -16.82 14.96
C ILE A 126 -2.05 -16.93 15.86
N SER A 127 -1.98 -17.78 16.88
CA SER A 127 -3.00 -17.91 17.93
C SER A 127 -2.81 -16.90 19.05
N SER A 128 -3.80 -16.80 19.93
CA SER A 128 -3.75 -15.99 21.17
C SER A 128 -2.45 -16.18 21.97
N ALA A 129 -1.97 -17.41 22.12
CA ALA A 129 -0.74 -17.73 22.86
C ALA A 129 0.54 -17.13 22.22
N GLY A 130 0.59 -17.05 20.88
CA GLY A 130 1.75 -16.53 20.15
C GLY A 130 1.69 -15.03 19.88
N LEU A 131 0.59 -14.35 20.23
CA LEU A 131 0.34 -12.98 19.79
C LEU A 131 1.32 -11.97 20.41
N ILE A 132 1.68 -12.15 21.69
CA ILE A 132 2.58 -11.22 22.40
C ILE A 132 3.94 -11.20 21.72
N ASP A 133 4.51 -12.38 21.47
CA ASP A 133 5.82 -12.50 20.82
C ASP A 133 5.77 -12.01 19.37
N TYR A 134 4.68 -12.32 18.65
CA TYR A 134 4.45 -11.81 17.32
C TYR A 134 4.48 -10.27 17.28
N ILE A 135 3.80 -9.59 18.21
CA ILE A 135 3.79 -8.12 18.26
C ILE A 135 5.19 -7.56 18.57
N LYS A 136 5.92 -8.19 19.51
CA LYS A 136 7.29 -7.79 19.86
C LYS A 136 8.26 -7.93 18.67
N VAL A 137 8.23 -9.07 17.98
CA VAL A 137 9.10 -9.34 16.81
C VAL A 137 8.82 -8.35 15.68
N ASN A 138 7.56 -7.97 15.45
CA ASN A 138 7.19 -6.98 14.45
C ASN A 138 7.40 -5.52 14.90
N GLY A 139 7.99 -5.31 16.08
CA GLY A 139 8.35 -3.99 16.61
C GLY A 139 7.15 -3.14 17.02
N GLY A 140 6.08 -3.78 17.48
CA GLY A 140 4.92 -3.14 18.09
C GLY A 140 3.71 -2.94 17.17
N VAL A 141 2.60 -2.52 17.78
CA VAL A 141 1.29 -2.32 17.12
C VAL A 141 1.36 -1.33 15.96
N ASP A 142 2.11 -0.23 16.11
CA ASP A 142 2.19 0.81 15.07
C ASP A 142 2.94 0.35 13.82
N LYS A 143 3.98 -0.48 13.96
CA LYS A 143 4.74 -1.01 12.81
C LYS A 143 3.94 -2.03 12.02
N ILE A 144 3.20 -2.91 12.72
CA ILE A 144 2.26 -3.85 12.07
C ILE A 144 1.22 -3.06 11.26
N ARG A 145 0.67 -1.99 11.84
CA ARG A 145 -0.28 -1.10 11.14
C ARG A 145 0.34 -0.47 9.90
N ALA A 146 1.55 0.09 10.02
CA ALA A 146 2.21 0.79 8.93
C ALA A 146 2.54 -0.14 7.74
N ALA A 147 3.05 -1.35 8.02
CA ALA A 147 3.36 -2.35 7.00
C ALA A 147 2.11 -2.76 6.21
N GLU A 148 1.00 -2.98 6.90
CA GLU A 148 -0.27 -3.35 6.26
C GLU A 148 -0.88 -2.23 5.44
N VAL A 149 -0.83 -0.98 5.91
CA VAL A 149 -1.30 0.17 5.12
C VAL A 149 -0.50 0.27 3.82
N SER A 150 0.80 -0.02 3.86
CA SER A 150 1.63 -0.10 2.65
C SER A 150 1.19 -1.25 1.72
N ASN A 151 0.92 -2.43 2.28
CA ASN A 151 0.43 -3.59 1.51
C ASN A 151 -0.94 -3.33 0.88
N GLU A 152 -1.90 -2.78 1.64
CA GLU A 152 -3.23 -2.40 1.16
C GLU A 152 -3.13 -1.37 0.02
N ALA A 153 -2.29 -0.34 0.18
CA ALA A 153 -2.06 0.65 -0.86
C ALA A 153 -1.47 0.01 -2.13
N GLN A 154 -0.54 -0.95 -1.98
CA GLN A 154 0.06 -1.65 -3.11
C GLN A 154 -0.94 -2.59 -3.80
N GLN A 155 -1.77 -3.31 -3.04
CA GLN A 155 -2.84 -4.15 -3.58
C GLN A 155 -3.91 -3.31 -4.30
N GLN A 156 -4.28 -2.17 -3.72
CA GLN A 156 -5.24 -1.25 -4.34
C GLN A 156 -4.71 -0.70 -5.66
N LYS A 157 -3.42 -0.30 -5.72
CA LYS A 157 -2.76 0.11 -6.96
C LYS A 157 -2.82 -0.99 -8.03
N LYS A 158 -2.45 -2.23 -7.67
CA LYS A 158 -2.52 -3.38 -8.58
C LYS A 158 -3.95 -3.67 -9.07
N CYS A 159 -4.94 -3.56 -8.19
CA CYS A 159 -6.35 -3.76 -8.54
C CYS A 159 -6.85 -2.69 -9.53
N VAL A 160 -6.53 -1.42 -9.27
CA VAL A 160 -6.87 -0.30 -10.15
C VAL A 160 -6.21 -0.48 -11.52
N GLU A 161 -4.93 -0.83 -11.55
CA GLU A 161 -4.19 -1.08 -12.79
C GLU A 161 -4.82 -2.24 -13.60
N SER A 162 -5.09 -3.37 -12.96
CA SER A 162 -5.76 -4.51 -13.61
C SER A 162 -7.12 -4.12 -14.20
N ASN A 163 -7.90 -3.29 -13.50
CA ASN A 163 -9.21 -2.87 -14.00
C ASN A 163 -9.10 -1.90 -15.18
N LEU A 164 -8.13 -0.97 -15.14
CA LEU A 164 -7.82 -0.09 -16.25
C LEU A 164 -7.36 -0.88 -17.48
N GLN A 165 -6.51 -1.90 -17.31
CA GLN A 165 -6.09 -2.78 -18.40
C GLN A 165 -7.29 -3.51 -19.04
N LYS A 166 -8.24 -3.99 -18.23
CA LYS A 166 -9.48 -4.62 -18.73
C LYS A 166 -10.35 -3.63 -19.50
N ALA A 167 -10.54 -2.41 -18.98
CA ALA A 167 -11.29 -1.37 -19.67
C ALA A 167 -10.62 -1.01 -21.00
N LEU A 168 -9.30 -0.82 -21.00
CA LEU A 168 -8.52 -0.53 -22.20
C LEU A 168 -8.68 -1.64 -23.25
N ARG A 169 -8.55 -2.91 -22.85
CA ARG A 169 -8.76 -4.05 -23.74
C ARG A 169 -10.13 -4.03 -24.40
N SER A 170 -11.19 -3.74 -23.63
CA SER A 170 -12.55 -3.62 -24.19
C SER A 170 -12.66 -2.49 -25.21
N THR A 171 -12.06 -1.33 -24.93
CA THR A 171 -12.05 -0.18 -25.85
C THR A 171 -11.22 -0.45 -27.11
N LEU A 172 -10.08 -1.13 -26.99
CA LEU A 172 -9.25 -1.48 -28.14
C LEU A 172 -9.95 -2.51 -29.05
N THR A 173 -10.73 -3.43 -28.48
CA THR A 173 -11.49 -4.42 -29.25
C THR A 173 -12.61 -3.77 -30.07
N SER A 174 -13.18 -2.65 -29.60
CA SER A 174 -14.22 -1.91 -30.33
C SER A 174 -13.65 -0.93 -31.38
N LYS A 175 -12.34 -0.69 -31.39
CA LYS A 175 -11.72 0.20 -32.38
C LYS A 175 -11.65 -0.48 -33.74
N GLN A 176 -11.81 0.30 -34.80
CA GLN A 176 -11.55 -0.16 -36.16
C GLN A 176 -10.07 -0.51 -36.32
N GLY A 177 -9.79 -1.66 -36.93
CA GLY A 177 -8.42 -2.10 -37.18
C GLY A 177 -7.64 -1.10 -38.05
N ILE A 178 -6.38 -0.82 -37.67
CA ILE A 178 -5.51 0.14 -38.36
C ILE A 178 -5.06 -0.39 -39.74
N GLY A 179 -5.12 -1.71 -39.95
CA GLY A 179 -4.81 -2.35 -41.23
C GLY A 179 -5.01 -3.87 -41.16
N ASN A 180 -4.90 -4.52 -42.33
CA ASN A 180 -4.98 -5.98 -42.43
C ASN A 180 -3.57 -6.56 -42.63
N ALA A 181 -3.22 -7.57 -41.83
CA ALA A 181 -2.02 -8.36 -42.03
C ALA A 181 -2.34 -9.58 -42.92
N LEU A 182 -1.65 -9.69 -44.05
CA LEU A 182 -1.76 -10.85 -44.95
C LEU A 182 -0.56 -11.78 -44.71
N PHE A 183 -0.84 -13.01 -44.28
CA PHE A 183 0.21 -14.01 -44.07
C PHE A 183 0.51 -14.75 -45.38
N ALA A 184 1.79 -14.75 -45.78
CA ALA A 184 2.24 -15.46 -46.98
C ALA A 184 2.32 -16.99 -46.80
N ARG A 185 2.27 -17.51 -45.56
CA ARG A 185 2.28 -18.94 -45.23
C ARG A 185 0.95 -19.37 -44.60
N SER A 186 0.71 -20.69 -44.60
CA SER A 186 -0.53 -21.37 -44.16
C SER A 186 -1.21 -20.69 -42.96
N LYS A 187 -2.54 -20.59 -43.03
CA LYS A 187 -3.46 -20.04 -42.01
C LYS A 187 -3.36 -20.70 -40.63
N THR A 188 -2.57 -21.77 -40.50
CA THR A 188 -2.41 -22.54 -39.27
C THR A 188 -1.06 -22.25 -38.63
N LEU A 189 -1.11 -21.55 -37.50
CA LEU A 189 0.02 -21.42 -36.58
C LEU A 189 0.38 -22.80 -35.99
N PRO A 190 1.64 -23.25 -36.08
CA PRO A 190 2.07 -24.45 -35.38
C PRO A 190 1.78 -24.31 -33.88
N HIS A 191 1.08 -25.31 -33.31
CA HIS A 191 0.77 -25.40 -31.88
C HIS A 191 -0.28 -24.42 -31.31
N ALA A 192 -1.00 -23.66 -32.14
CA ALA A 192 -2.14 -22.84 -31.69
C ALA A 192 -3.46 -23.46 -32.17
N LYS A 193 -4.05 -24.35 -31.37
CA LYS A 193 -5.39 -24.93 -31.64
C LYS A 193 -6.49 -24.29 -30.77
N ASP A 194 -6.12 -23.44 -29.83
CA ASP A 194 -6.93 -23.06 -28.68
C ASP A 194 -6.89 -21.55 -28.32
N VAL A 195 -6.24 -20.69 -29.11
CA VAL A 195 -6.03 -19.28 -28.72
C VAL A 195 -6.58 -18.30 -29.75
N SER A 196 -7.32 -17.29 -29.27
CA SER A 196 -7.98 -16.26 -30.08
C SER A 196 -7.15 -14.99 -30.31
N PHE A 197 -5.99 -14.88 -29.64
CA PHE A 197 -5.08 -13.75 -29.76
C PHE A 197 -3.73 -14.24 -30.30
N THR A 198 -3.01 -13.38 -31.02
CA THR A 198 -1.68 -13.69 -31.56
C THR A 198 -0.87 -12.41 -31.53
N HIS A 199 0.30 -12.42 -30.88
CA HIS A 199 1.19 -11.26 -30.86
C HIS A 199 2.09 -11.31 -32.09
N MET A 200 2.19 -10.21 -32.83
CA MET A 200 3.06 -10.09 -33.99
C MET A 200 4.24 -9.18 -33.66
N LEU A 201 5.45 -9.62 -34.04
CA LEU A 201 6.65 -8.80 -33.97
C LEU A 201 6.75 -8.03 -35.29
N CYS A 202 6.58 -6.71 -35.20
CA CYS A 202 6.67 -5.81 -36.34
C CYS A 202 7.93 -4.95 -36.21
N VAL A 203 8.62 -4.74 -37.32
CA VAL A 203 9.69 -3.74 -37.44
C VAL A 203 9.32 -2.76 -38.52
N TYR A 204 9.59 -1.48 -38.27
CA TYR A 204 9.41 -0.45 -39.27
C TYR A 204 10.63 -0.40 -40.19
N ASN A 205 10.43 -0.70 -41.47
CA ASN A 205 11.49 -0.61 -42.46
C ASN A 205 11.54 0.81 -43.04
N HIS A 206 12.62 1.53 -42.77
CA HIS A 206 12.82 2.92 -43.22
C HIS A 206 13.02 3.06 -44.74
N GLN A 207 13.44 2.00 -45.44
CA GLN A 207 13.65 2.04 -46.88
C GLN A 207 12.31 1.88 -47.62
N THR A 208 11.49 0.95 -47.18
CA THR A 208 10.18 0.67 -47.78
C THR A 208 9.05 1.52 -47.19
N GLN A 209 9.32 2.23 -46.09
CA GLN A 209 8.37 3.04 -45.32
C GLN A 209 7.16 2.22 -44.82
N LYS A 210 7.34 0.92 -44.59
CA LYS A 210 6.29 -0.02 -44.20
C LYS A 210 6.63 -0.77 -42.92
N GLN A 211 5.60 -1.19 -42.18
CA GLN A 211 5.77 -2.15 -41.09
C GLN A 211 5.83 -3.57 -41.65
N GLU A 212 6.92 -4.27 -41.38
CA GLU A 212 7.15 -5.65 -41.79
C GLU A 212 6.98 -6.57 -40.58
N ILE A 213 6.18 -7.61 -40.73
CA ILE A 213 5.97 -8.62 -39.70
C ILE A 213 7.13 -9.62 -39.80
N ILE A 214 8.02 -9.60 -38.80
CA ILE A 214 9.21 -10.47 -38.76
C ILE A 214 8.89 -11.81 -38.09
N GLY A 215 7.93 -11.83 -37.18
CA GLY A 215 7.64 -13.05 -36.43
C GLY A 215 6.32 -13.01 -35.69
N ILE A 216 5.97 -14.15 -35.13
CA ILE A 216 4.75 -14.36 -34.36
C ILE A 216 5.16 -14.95 -33.00
N MET A 217 4.60 -14.40 -31.93
CA MET A 217 4.84 -14.86 -30.56
C MET A 217 3.59 -15.52 -29.98
N TYR A 218 3.81 -16.53 -29.16
CA TYR A 218 2.74 -17.17 -28.41
C TYR A 218 2.09 -16.16 -27.45
N PRO A 219 0.75 -16.15 -27.29
CA PRO A 219 0.08 -15.24 -26.38
C PRO A 219 0.48 -15.50 -24.93
N SER A 220 1.16 -14.53 -24.32
CA SER A 220 1.45 -14.54 -22.89
C SER A 220 0.62 -13.47 -22.19
N SER A 221 -0.06 -13.86 -21.11
CA SER A 221 -0.78 -12.91 -20.25
C SER A 221 0.16 -11.87 -19.64
N SER A 222 1.41 -12.24 -19.34
CA SER A 222 2.40 -11.31 -18.81
C SER A 222 2.80 -10.24 -19.83
N LEU A 223 2.99 -10.65 -21.09
CA LEU A 223 3.35 -9.74 -22.18
C LEU A 223 2.19 -8.81 -22.51
N GLU A 224 0.96 -9.33 -22.53
CA GLU A 224 -0.25 -8.53 -22.74
C GLU A 224 -0.41 -7.49 -21.63
N SER A 225 -0.27 -7.88 -20.35
CA SER A 225 -0.33 -6.95 -19.23
C SER A 225 0.76 -5.88 -19.31
N LEU A 226 1.99 -6.24 -19.68
CA LEU A 226 3.06 -5.26 -19.88
C LEU A 226 2.74 -4.27 -21.00
N ALA A 227 2.27 -4.75 -22.15
CA ALA A 227 1.89 -3.90 -23.27
C ALA A 227 0.75 -2.92 -22.91
N MET A 228 -0.25 -3.39 -22.17
CA MET A 228 -1.35 -2.54 -21.69
C MET A 228 -0.88 -1.52 -20.66
N ALA A 229 0.04 -1.89 -19.76
CA ALA A 229 0.63 -0.96 -18.79
C ALA A 229 1.46 0.13 -19.48
N GLU A 230 2.24 -0.22 -20.50
CA GLU A 230 2.98 0.74 -21.33
C GLU A 230 2.03 1.68 -22.08
N TYR A 231 0.96 1.16 -22.67
CA TYR A 231 -0.05 1.99 -23.33
C TYR A 231 -0.67 3.00 -22.35
N LEU A 232 -1.04 2.57 -21.14
CA LEU A 232 -1.58 3.45 -20.10
C LEU A 232 -0.56 4.50 -19.65
N THR A 233 0.73 4.14 -19.57
CA THR A 233 1.82 5.06 -19.23
C THR A 233 2.00 6.12 -20.31
N MET A 234 1.99 5.73 -21.59
CA MET A 234 2.05 6.67 -22.71
C MET A 234 0.82 7.59 -22.73
N LEU A 235 -0.36 7.08 -22.38
CA LEU A 235 -1.58 7.88 -22.29
C LEU A 235 -1.53 8.91 -21.14
N ASP A 236 -1.03 8.53 -19.96
CA ASP A 236 -0.82 9.45 -18.82
C ASP A 236 0.14 10.58 -19.20
N VAL A 237 1.23 10.24 -19.86
CA VAL A 237 2.24 11.19 -20.32
C VAL A 237 1.70 12.09 -21.44
N ALA A 238 0.91 11.55 -22.37
CA ALA A 238 0.24 12.32 -23.42
C ALA A 238 -0.78 13.32 -22.85
N ALA A 239 -1.41 13.02 -21.71
CA ALA A 239 -2.40 13.88 -21.06
C ALA A 239 -1.85 15.20 -20.49
N ILE A 240 -0.53 15.35 -20.46
CA ILE A 240 0.16 16.59 -20.04
C ILE A 240 1.03 17.17 -21.15
N SER A 241 0.87 16.70 -22.39
CA SER A 241 1.74 17.07 -23.53
C SER A 241 1.71 18.56 -23.90
N ASP A 242 0.72 19.32 -23.43
CA ASP A 242 0.62 20.77 -23.63
C ASP A 242 1.57 21.56 -22.69
N ASP A 243 2.01 20.97 -21.57
CA ASP A 243 2.96 21.60 -20.64
C ASP A 243 4.39 21.11 -20.90
N ASN A 244 5.13 21.85 -21.71
CA ASN A 244 6.48 21.48 -22.16
C ASN A 244 7.46 21.16 -21.01
N THR A 245 7.31 21.78 -19.83
CA THR A 245 8.23 21.56 -18.71
C THR A 245 7.94 20.25 -17.99
N LEU A 246 6.67 20.04 -17.62
CA LEU A 246 6.21 18.82 -16.96
C LEU A 246 6.25 17.61 -17.90
N PHE A 247 5.97 17.82 -19.18
CA PHE A 247 5.97 16.76 -20.18
C PHE A 247 7.38 16.19 -20.39
N TYR A 248 8.40 17.05 -20.51
CA TYR A 248 9.80 16.60 -20.60
C TYR A 248 10.24 15.84 -19.35
N GLN A 249 9.92 16.37 -18.16
CA GLN A 249 10.29 15.73 -16.91
C GLN A 249 9.65 14.34 -16.77
N ARG A 250 8.35 14.21 -17.03
CA ARG A 250 7.63 12.94 -16.96
C ARG A 250 8.09 11.93 -18.00
N CYS A 251 8.43 12.38 -19.22
CA CYS A 251 9.04 11.53 -20.22
C CYS A 251 10.38 10.97 -19.71
N LYS A 252 11.25 11.82 -19.16
CA LYS A 252 12.56 11.40 -18.63
C LYS A 252 12.44 10.42 -17.47
N GLU A 253 11.52 10.65 -16.54
CA GLU A 253 11.26 9.76 -15.40
C GLU A 253 10.79 8.36 -15.82
N ARG A 254 10.07 8.26 -16.95
CA ARG A 254 9.54 7.01 -17.50
C ARG A 254 10.44 6.38 -18.58
N GLY A 255 11.59 7.00 -18.89
CA GLY A 255 12.48 6.52 -19.96
C GLY A 255 11.90 6.69 -21.36
N LEU A 256 10.95 7.62 -21.55
CA LEU A 256 10.26 7.88 -22.80
C LEU A 256 10.87 9.08 -23.53
N ASN A 257 10.75 9.08 -24.86
CA ASN A 257 11.13 10.20 -25.71
C ASN A 257 9.87 10.98 -26.14
N MET A 258 9.94 12.31 -26.08
CA MET A 258 8.85 13.21 -26.47
C MET A 258 8.36 12.96 -27.91
N ASP A 259 9.30 12.78 -28.85
CA ASP A 259 8.99 12.50 -30.26
C ASP A 259 8.29 11.16 -30.42
N LEU A 260 8.65 10.17 -29.59
CA LEU A 260 7.99 8.87 -29.58
C LEU A 260 6.54 9.02 -29.13
N ILE A 261 6.27 9.84 -28.11
CA ILE A 261 4.92 10.10 -27.62
C ILE A 261 4.08 10.82 -28.66
N TYR A 262 4.60 11.87 -29.31
CA TYR A 262 3.85 12.56 -30.36
C TYR A 262 3.53 11.65 -31.55
N ARG A 263 4.49 10.80 -31.98
CA ARG A 263 4.23 9.80 -33.03
C ARG A 263 3.19 8.77 -32.59
N TRP A 264 3.27 8.30 -31.36
CA TRP A 264 2.30 7.36 -30.80
C TRP A 264 0.90 7.98 -30.72
N MET A 265 0.79 9.24 -30.30
CA MET A 265 -0.46 9.99 -30.27
C MET A 265 -1.07 10.10 -31.67
N ALA A 266 -0.25 10.44 -32.68
CA ALA A 266 -0.70 10.51 -34.06
C ALA A 266 -1.25 9.16 -34.58
N VAL A 267 -0.55 8.05 -34.31
CA VAL A 267 -0.99 6.69 -34.72
C VAL A 267 -2.29 6.27 -34.02
N ASN A 268 -2.52 6.75 -32.80
CA ASN A 268 -3.71 6.40 -32.01
C ASN A 268 -4.87 7.41 -32.15
N ASN A 269 -4.77 8.37 -33.09
CA ASN A 269 -5.73 9.45 -33.31
C ASN A 269 -5.99 10.31 -32.06
N ILE A 270 -4.93 10.59 -31.29
CA ILE A 270 -4.97 11.47 -30.12
C ILE A 270 -4.40 12.82 -30.53
N ALA A 271 -5.27 13.82 -30.70
CA ALA A 271 -4.87 15.10 -31.28
C ALA A 271 -4.06 16.00 -30.32
N ASN A 272 -4.37 15.97 -29.02
CA ASN A 272 -3.78 16.85 -28.01
C ASN A 272 -3.94 16.26 -26.60
N ALA A 273 -3.40 16.96 -25.59
CA ALA A 273 -3.51 16.52 -24.20
C ALA A 273 -4.96 16.38 -23.73
N ALA A 274 -5.87 17.27 -24.17
CA ALA A 274 -7.29 17.19 -23.82
C ALA A 274 -7.95 15.90 -24.34
N ALA A 275 -7.63 15.46 -25.56
CA ALA A 275 -8.11 14.20 -26.11
C ALA A 275 -7.59 12.98 -25.32
N ALA A 276 -6.32 13.02 -24.87
CA ALA A 276 -5.76 11.99 -24.00
C ALA A 276 -6.48 11.96 -22.63
N GLN A 277 -6.75 13.11 -22.03
CA GLN A 277 -7.49 13.23 -20.77
C GLN A 277 -8.92 12.69 -20.88
N GLN A 278 -9.60 12.93 -22.01
CA GLN A 278 -10.93 12.37 -22.26
C GLN A 278 -10.91 10.85 -22.31
N LEU A 279 -9.90 10.25 -22.95
CA LEU A 279 -9.70 8.80 -22.97
C LEU A 279 -9.42 8.23 -21.57
N ILE A 280 -8.60 8.90 -20.74
CA ILE A 280 -8.39 8.47 -19.35
C ILE A 280 -9.70 8.54 -18.55
N THR A 281 -10.48 9.60 -18.77
CA THR A 281 -11.76 9.81 -18.08
C THR A 281 -12.78 8.75 -18.47
N SER A 282 -12.86 8.36 -19.74
CA SER A 282 -13.76 7.30 -20.18
C SER A 282 -13.36 5.94 -19.60
N LEU A 283 -12.07 5.59 -19.62
CA LEU A 283 -11.54 4.34 -19.05
C LEU A 283 -11.80 4.25 -17.54
N SER A 284 -11.57 5.34 -16.81
CA SER A 284 -11.81 5.40 -15.36
C SER A 284 -13.30 5.33 -15.01
N THR A 285 -14.18 5.90 -15.84
CA THR A 285 -15.63 5.83 -15.66
C THR A 285 -16.16 4.41 -15.89
N SER A 286 -15.73 3.75 -16.98
CA SER A 286 -16.03 2.34 -17.24
C SER A 286 -15.54 1.43 -16.10
N THR A 287 -14.38 1.75 -15.53
CA THR A 287 -13.84 1.02 -14.37
C THR A 287 -14.72 1.18 -13.13
N LYS A 288 -15.16 2.40 -12.81
CA LYS A 288 -16.05 2.67 -11.67
C LYS A 288 -17.38 1.92 -11.82
N LEU A 289 -17.98 1.93 -13.01
CA LEU A 289 -19.23 1.22 -13.32
C LEU A 289 -19.07 -0.31 -13.18
N ALA A 290 -17.94 -0.87 -13.63
CA ALA A 290 -17.65 -2.29 -13.47
C ALA A 290 -17.46 -2.68 -11.99
N MET A 291 -16.83 -1.83 -11.19
CA MET A 291 -16.64 -2.06 -9.76
C MET A 291 -17.97 -2.02 -8.99
N THR A 292 -18.87 -1.07 -9.30
CA THR A 292 -20.19 -1.00 -8.67
C THR A 292 -21.05 -2.22 -9.02
N ALA A 293 -21.05 -2.66 -10.28
CA ALA A 293 -21.79 -3.84 -10.71
C ALA A 293 -21.26 -5.14 -10.07
N SER A 294 -19.93 -5.29 -9.95
CA SER A 294 -19.31 -6.44 -9.27
C SER A 294 -19.64 -6.46 -7.77
N ASN A 295 -19.63 -5.30 -7.11
CA ASN A 295 -19.95 -5.19 -5.69
C ASN A 295 -21.43 -5.54 -5.44
N GLU A 296 -22.35 -5.06 -6.28
CA GLU A 296 -23.77 -5.41 -6.22
C GLU A 296 -24.04 -6.90 -6.46
N ALA A 297 -23.36 -7.51 -7.44
CA ALA A 297 -23.47 -8.95 -7.70
C ALA A 297 -22.95 -9.81 -6.53
N THR A 298 -21.89 -9.34 -5.86
CA THR A 298 -21.32 -10.02 -4.68
C THR A 298 -22.25 -9.89 -3.48
N LEU A 299 -22.88 -8.72 -3.29
CA LEU A 299 -23.91 -8.49 -2.28
C LEU A 299 -25.16 -9.37 -2.51
N LYS A 300 -25.58 -9.55 -3.77
CA LYS A 300 -26.71 -10.44 -4.14
C LYS A 300 -26.43 -11.93 -3.95
N ARG A 301 -25.17 -12.36 -4.00
CA ARG A 301 -24.76 -13.76 -3.74
C ARG A 301 -24.54 -14.05 -2.26
N ALA A 302 -24.31 -13.00 -1.46
CA ALA A 302 -24.11 -13.10 -0.01
C ALA A 302 -25.42 -12.89 0.80
N ALA A 303 -26.52 -12.56 0.11
CA ALA A 303 -27.88 -12.48 0.66
C ALA A 303 -28.65 -13.75 0.28
#